data_AF-A0A8B8ZMF4-F1
#
_entry.id   AF-A0A8B8ZMF4-F1
#
_cell.length_a   1.000
_cell.length_b   1.000
_cell.length_c   1.000
_cell.angle_alpha   90.00
_cell.angle_beta   90.00
_cell.angle_gamma   90.00
#
_symmetry.space_group_name_H-M   'P 1'
#
loop_
_entity.id
_entity.type
_entity.pdbx_description
1 polymer ?
#
loop_
_entity_poly.entity_id
_entity_poly.type
_entity_poly.pdbx_seq_one_letter_code
_entity_poly.pdbx_strand_id
1 'polypeptide(L)'
;MDSSSAFSQPNFYDFLNRMRHPASADLVRAIKSFIVSFSFHTTDAENDSRKLQDFLVTMESTIKEHPLWAHASHEEIDSAVEGLEKYVMTKLFNRTFASSPEDVKADLYISEKIRLLQHFVRPDHLDVPRVLRNEASWLANPPQLHSNLKFIQLFRRQSKLVSEVEYYLTNLISAETFITNINASSLSMEESEFQENMQSAKIANEETVTGHSSVLQLSEDDATTMRRHGKEIHVNLEGCLYPFMGSEAKELTTEDVQQLLRLYQQVVTRYTMLTKALARLSLHEEQLLHIMKDPAGSTELKKEIEKRIHEGAK
;
A
#
# COMPACT_ATOMS: atom_id res chain seq x y z
N MET A 1 -23.48 -5.61 30.55
CA MET A 1 -22.40 -6.60 30.77
C MET A 1 -21.65 -6.68 29.47
N ASP A 2 -20.59 -5.88 29.39
CA ASP A 2 -19.73 -5.74 28.22
C ASP A 2 -18.93 -7.02 27.97
N SER A 3 -19.02 -7.53 26.76
CA SER A 3 -18.02 -8.42 26.18
C SER A 3 -17.37 -7.69 25.02
N SER A 4 -16.52 -6.73 25.37
CA SER A 4 -15.49 -6.19 24.49
C SER A 4 -14.50 -7.31 24.19
N SER A 5 -14.69 -8.03 23.07
CA SER A 5 -13.67 -8.93 22.55
C SER A 5 -12.54 -8.07 21.96
N ALA A 6 -11.54 -7.81 22.78
CA ALA A 6 -10.28 -7.23 22.33
C ALA A 6 -9.74 -8.06 21.15
N PHE A 7 -9.63 -7.44 19.98
CA PHE A 7 -8.80 -7.94 18.87
C PHE A 7 -7.32 -7.83 19.27
N SER A 8 -6.90 -8.64 20.24
CA SER A 8 -5.48 -8.87 20.49
C SER A 8 -4.92 -9.58 19.26
N GLN A 9 -3.89 -9.05 18.61
CA GLN A 9 -3.06 -9.79 17.66
C GLN A 9 -2.08 -10.69 18.44
N PRO A 10 -2.37 -11.99 18.69
CA PRO A 10 -1.52 -12.84 19.52
C PRO A 10 -0.52 -13.61 18.63
N ASN A 11 -0.80 -13.77 17.34
CA ASN A 11 -0.23 -14.84 16.52
C ASN A 11 1.23 -14.65 16.07
N PHE A 12 1.63 -13.43 15.67
CA PHE A 12 2.97 -13.24 15.10
C PHE A 12 4.07 -13.21 16.17
N TYR A 13 3.79 -12.59 17.32
CA TYR A 13 4.75 -12.53 18.42
C TYR A 13 4.94 -13.90 19.07
N ASP A 14 3.87 -14.70 19.17
CA ASP A 14 3.95 -16.07 19.68
C ASP A 14 4.78 -16.97 18.76
N PHE A 15 4.60 -16.86 17.44
CA PHE A 15 5.47 -17.50 16.47
C PHE A 15 6.94 -17.11 16.66
N LEU A 16 7.25 -15.81 16.74
CA LEU A 16 8.62 -15.35 16.94
C LEU A 16 9.22 -15.81 18.29
N ASN A 17 8.42 -15.82 19.35
CA ASN A 17 8.86 -16.29 20.66
C ASN A 17 9.20 -17.78 20.64
N ARG A 18 8.38 -18.62 20.00
CA ARG A 18 8.70 -20.05 19.82
C ARG A 18 9.91 -20.25 18.92
N MET A 19 10.07 -19.45 17.87
CA MET A 19 11.24 -19.49 16.97
C MET A 19 12.55 -19.00 17.63
N ARG A 20 12.47 -18.26 18.74
CA ARG A 20 13.65 -17.87 19.55
C ARG A 20 14.12 -18.99 20.48
N HIS A 21 13.30 -20.01 20.70
CA HIS A 21 13.64 -21.10 21.59
C HIS A 21 14.77 -21.97 20.99
N PRO A 22 15.79 -22.39 21.74
CA PRO A 22 16.90 -23.17 21.20
C PRO A 22 16.46 -24.50 20.56
N ALA A 23 15.34 -25.07 21.03
CA ALA A 23 14.78 -26.30 20.47
C ALA A 23 14.20 -26.15 19.05
N SER A 24 13.96 -24.93 18.54
CA SER A 24 13.54 -24.69 17.14
C SER A 24 14.70 -24.29 16.22
N ALA A 25 15.95 -24.53 16.63
CA ALA A 25 17.13 -24.09 15.88
C ALA A 25 17.23 -24.73 14.48
N ASP A 26 16.72 -25.95 14.31
CA ASP A 26 16.56 -26.64 13.04
C ASP A 26 15.56 -25.93 12.11
N LEU A 27 14.38 -25.55 12.62
CA LEU A 27 13.38 -24.76 11.87
C LEU A 27 13.96 -23.42 11.43
N VAL A 28 14.63 -22.70 12.34
CA VAL A 28 15.28 -21.42 12.02
C VAL A 28 16.36 -21.59 10.96
N ARG A 29 17.14 -22.67 11.02
CA ARG A 29 18.16 -22.99 10.01
C ARG A 29 17.51 -23.28 8.66
N ALA A 30 16.42 -24.04 8.62
CA ALA A 30 15.68 -24.32 7.40
C ALA A 30 15.14 -23.03 6.75
N ILE A 31 14.53 -22.14 7.54
CA ILE A 31 14.03 -20.83 7.06
C ILE A 31 15.17 -19.97 6.49
N LYS A 32 16.28 -19.86 7.22
CA LYS A 32 17.44 -19.08 6.75
C LYS A 32 18.04 -19.67 5.48
N SER A 33 18.19 -21.00 5.41
CA SER A 33 18.70 -21.71 4.24
C SER A 33 17.80 -21.47 3.03
N PHE A 34 16.48 -21.55 3.22
CA PHE A 34 15.49 -21.27 2.19
C PHE A 34 15.62 -19.84 1.66
N ILE A 35 15.67 -18.83 2.53
CA ILE A 35 15.83 -17.42 2.11
C ILE A 35 17.14 -17.23 1.32
N VAL A 36 18.25 -17.80 1.79
CA VAL A 36 19.55 -17.70 1.11
C VAL A 36 19.52 -18.42 -0.25
N SER A 37 18.72 -19.48 -0.40
CA SER A 37 18.59 -20.20 -1.67
C SER A 37 18.09 -19.32 -2.84
N PHE A 38 17.34 -18.26 -2.54
CA PHE A 38 16.85 -17.31 -3.54
C PHE A 38 17.97 -16.44 -4.10
N SER A 39 19.06 -16.23 -3.37
CA SER A 39 20.19 -15.42 -3.86
C SER A 39 21.00 -16.11 -4.97
N PHE A 40 20.85 -17.41 -5.18
CA PHE A 40 21.69 -18.18 -6.11
C PHE A 40 21.14 -18.33 -7.54
N HIS A 41 19.96 -17.79 -7.82
CA HIS A 41 19.35 -17.90 -9.15
C HIS A 41 18.70 -16.59 -9.61
N THR A 42 18.45 -16.48 -10.91
CA THR A 42 17.76 -15.34 -11.53
C THR A 42 16.33 -15.25 -11.02
N THR A 43 15.80 -14.03 -10.93
CA THR A 43 14.41 -13.76 -10.53
C THR A 43 13.44 -14.33 -11.55
N ASP A 44 12.47 -15.11 -11.08
CA ASP A 44 11.40 -15.73 -11.85
C ASP A 44 10.21 -15.87 -10.89
N ALA A 45 9.19 -15.02 -11.05
CA ALA A 45 8.12 -14.88 -10.07
C ALA A 45 7.31 -16.16 -9.91
N GLU A 46 7.05 -16.88 -11.00
CA GLU A 46 6.27 -18.11 -11.04
C GLU A 46 7.03 -19.26 -10.38
N ASN A 47 8.33 -19.39 -10.67
CA ASN A 47 9.18 -20.39 -10.03
C ASN A 47 9.44 -20.08 -8.55
N ASP A 48 9.68 -18.81 -8.22
CA ASP A 48 9.88 -18.32 -6.85
C ASP A 48 8.61 -18.57 -6.01
N SER A 49 7.44 -18.31 -6.57
CA SER A 49 6.14 -18.63 -5.97
C SER A 49 5.99 -20.12 -5.69
N ARG A 50 6.25 -20.98 -6.68
CA ARG A 50 6.14 -22.44 -6.50
C ARG A 50 7.04 -22.94 -5.37
N LYS A 51 8.30 -22.51 -5.35
CA LYS A 51 9.25 -22.85 -4.28
C LYS A 51 8.76 -22.39 -2.91
N LEU A 52 8.16 -21.20 -2.81
CA LEU A 52 7.58 -20.72 -1.56
C LEU A 52 6.41 -21.60 -1.11
N GLN A 53 5.46 -21.91 -2.00
CA GLN A 53 4.30 -22.72 -1.65
C GLN A 53 4.72 -24.12 -1.16
N ASP A 54 5.64 -24.77 -1.88
CA ASP A 54 6.20 -26.07 -1.50
C ASP A 54 6.89 -26.00 -0.12
N PHE A 55 7.65 -24.92 0.12
CA PHE A 55 8.31 -24.70 1.40
C PHE A 55 7.31 -24.47 2.54
N LEU A 56 6.25 -23.69 2.33
CA LEU A 56 5.22 -23.45 3.34
C LEU A 56 4.50 -24.75 3.72
N VAL A 57 4.14 -25.59 2.75
CA VAL A 57 3.50 -26.91 2.99
C VAL A 57 4.44 -27.85 3.76
N THR A 58 5.72 -27.88 3.38
CA THR A 58 6.75 -28.68 4.07
C THR A 58 6.94 -28.21 5.52
N MET A 59 7.03 -26.90 5.71
CA MET A 59 7.21 -26.30 7.04
C MET A 59 5.97 -26.44 7.93
N GLU A 60 4.76 -26.35 7.38
CA GLU A 60 3.52 -26.62 8.11
C GLU A 60 3.52 -28.04 8.68
N SER A 61 3.87 -29.03 7.86
CA SER A 61 3.99 -30.43 8.29
C SER A 61 5.06 -30.60 9.36
N THR A 62 6.23 -29.96 9.19
CA THR A 62 7.34 -30.02 10.15
C THR A 62 6.96 -29.36 11.48
N ILE A 63 6.29 -28.21 11.45
CA ILE A 63 5.84 -27.49 12.66
C ILE A 63 4.80 -28.34 13.41
N LYS A 64 3.87 -28.99 12.70
CA LYS A 64 2.83 -29.84 13.29
C LYS A 64 3.41 -31.03 14.06
N GLU A 65 4.52 -31.60 13.59
CA GLU A 65 5.19 -32.73 14.24
C GLU A 65 6.21 -32.30 15.32
N HIS A 66 6.51 -31.00 15.41
CA HIS A 66 7.56 -30.49 16.27
C HIS A 66 7.15 -30.52 17.77
N PRO A 67 8.04 -30.92 18.70
CA PRO A 67 7.72 -31.00 20.14
C PRO A 67 7.18 -29.69 20.75
N LEU A 68 7.66 -28.54 20.28
CA LEU A 68 7.18 -27.21 20.73
C LEU A 68 5.72 -26.90 20.33
N TRP A 69 5.13 -27.70 19.44
CA TRP A 69 3.75 -27.59 18.97
C TRP A 69 2.95 -28.86 19.25
N ALA A 70 3.46 -29.80 20.06
CA ALA A 70 2.78 -31.06 20.37
C ALA A 70 1.39 -30.91 20.98
N HIS A 71 1.10 -29.76 21.61
CA HIS A 71 -0.20 -29.43 22.20
C HIS A 71 -0.87 -28.23 21.54
N ALA A 72 -0.36 -27.78 20.40
CA ALA A 72 -0.93 -26.66 19.68
C ALA A 72 -2.22 -27.07 18.97
N SER A 73 -3.21 -26.20 19.02
CA SER A 73 -4.43 -26.28 18.23
C SER A 73 -4.16 -26.10 16.73
N HIS A 74 -5.11 -26.50 15.89
CA HIS A 74 -5.00 -26.25 14.44
C HIS A 74 -4.90 -24.75 14.12
N GLU A 75 -5.60 -23.91 14.87
CA GLU A 75 -5.56 -22.45 14.75
C GLU A 75 -4.18 -21.89 15.08
N GLU A 76 -3.52 -22.36 16.15
CA GLU A 76 -2.15 -21.96 16.49
C GLU A 76 -1.13 -22.40 15.44
N ILE A 77 -1.31 -23.57 14.83
CA ILE A 77 -0.46 -24.05 13.74
C ILE A 77 -0.64 -23.15 12.51
N ASP A 78 -1.88 -22.92 12.08
CA ASP A 78 -2.19 -22.08 10.93
C ASP A 78 -1.66 -20.65 11.11
N SER A 79 -1.79 -20.12 12.33
CA SER A 79 -1.23 -18.84 12.76
C SER A 79 0.31 -18.80 12.72
N ALA A 80 0.97 -19.89 13.10
CA ALA A 80 2.41 -20.02 13.00
C ALA A 80 2.87 -20.04 11.53
N VAL A 81 2.12 -20.71 10.64
CA VAL A 81 2.39 -20.70 9.20
C VAL A 81 2.12 -19.31 8.59
N GLU A 82 1.13 -18.56 9.09
CA GLU A 82 0.95 -17.14 8.72
C GLU A 82 2.13 -16.28 9.15
N GLY A 83 2.65 -16.51 10.36
CA GLY A 83 3.85 -15.84 10.84
C GLY A 83 5.09 -16.19 10.01
N LEU A 84 5.22 -17.45 9.58
CA LEU A 84 6.27 -17.91 8.69
C LEU A 84 6.19 -17.23 7.32
N GLU A 85 5.02 -17.24 6.67
CA GLU A 85 4.78 -16.55 5.40
C GLU A 85 5.16 -15.07 5.53
N LYS A 86 4.66 -14.39 6.57
CA LYS A 86 4.97 -12.98 6.85
C LYS A 86 6.47 -12.76 6.96
N TYR A 87 7.17 -13.58 7.75
CA TYR A 87 8.61 -13.43 7.95
C TYR A 87 9.40 -13.64 6.65
N VAL A 88 9.11 -14.71 5.91
CA VAL A 88 9.78 -15.04 4.65
C VAL A 88 9.50 -13.98 3.59
N MET A 89 8.24 -13.59 3.39
CA MET A 89 7.88 -12.58 2.39
C MET A 89 8.43 -11.19 2.73
N THR A 90 8.56 -10.83 4.01
CA THR A 90 9.25 -9.58 4.40
C THR A 90 10.71 -9.59 3.95
N LYS A 91 11.39 -10.74 3.96
CA LYS A 91 12.79 -10.86 3.53
C LYS A 91 12.95 -10.99 2.02
N LEU A 92 11.96 -11.57 1.34
CA LEU A 92 11.99 -11.78 -0.11
C LEU A 92 11.31 -10.66 -0.91
N PHE A 93 10.61 -9.71 -0.27
CA PHE A 93 9.79 -8.69 -0.93
C PHE A 93 10.51 -7.95 -2.08
N ASN A 94 11.70 -7.41 -1.84
CA ASN A 94 12.45 -6.65 -2.85
C ASN A 94 12.86 -7.50 -4.07
N ARG A 95 12.85 -8.83 -3.94
CA ARG A 95 13.15 -9.75 -5.02
C ARG A 95 11.89 -10.18 -5.79
N THR A 96 10.77 -10.32 -5.08
CA THR A 96 9.56 -10.95 -5.61
C THR A 96 8.48 -9.97 -6.03
N PHE A 97 8.46 -8.74 -5.48
CA PHE A 97 7.52 -7.70 -5.84
C PHE A 97 8.03 -6.85 -7.01
N ALA A 98 7.18 -6.61 -8.01
CA ALA A 98 7.52 -5.86 -9.23
C ALA A 98 8.87 -6.30 -9.84
N SER A 99 9.09 -7.62 -9.88
CA SER A 99 10.41 -8.22 -10.12
C SER A 99 10.90 -8.13 -11.57
N SER A 100 9.99 -7.88 -12.52
CA SER A 100 10.30 -7.76 -13.95
C SER A 100 10.01 -6.34 -14.46
N PRO A 101 10.72 -5.88 -15.51
CA PRO A 101 10.42 -4.61 -16.15
C PRO A 101 9.03 -4.58 -16.79
N GLU A 102 8.48 -5.74 -17.15
CA GLU A 102 7.11 -5.88 -17.64
C GLU A 102 6.09 -5.49 -16.57
N ASP A 103 6.30 -5.90 -15.31
CA ASP A 103 5.42 -5.57 -14.18
C ASP A 103 5.40 -4.05 -13.94
N VAL A 104 6.57 -3.40 -13.95
CA VAL A 104 6.69 -1.95 -13.82
C VAL A 104 6.00 -1.21 -14.98
N LYS A 105 6.13 -1.72 -16.20
CA LYS A 105 5.46 -1.16 -17.38
C LYS A 105 3.94 -1.31 -17.27
N ALA A 106 3.45 -2.45 -16.80
CA ALA A 106 2.03 -2.69 -16.60
C ALA A 106 1.45 -1.75 -15.53
N ASP A 107 2.17 -1.55 -14.40
CA ASP A 107 1.79 -0.61 -13.35
C ASP A 107 1.68 0.84 -13.85
N LEU A 108 2.66 1.31 -14.63
CA LEU A 108 2.62 2.64 -15.22
C LEU A 108 1.46 2.78 -16.21
N TYR A 109 1.24 1.75 -17.05
CA TYR A 109 0.17 1.75 -18.02
C TYR A 109 -1.21 1.81 -17.35
N ILE A 110 -1.49 0.96 -16.36
CA ILE A 110 -2.80 0.93 -15.69
C ILE A 110 -3.04 2.22 -14.90
N SER A 111 -2.02 2.75 -14.21
CA SER A 111 -2.13 4.01 -13.46
C SER A 111 -2.47 5.18 -14.40
N GLU A 112 -1.76 5.29 -15.52
CA GLU A 112 -2.02 6.33 -16.51
C GLU A 112 -3.40 6.18 -17.15
N LYS A 113 -3.81 4.93 -17.43
CA LYS A 113 -5.12 4.64 -17.98
C LYS A 113 -6.24 5.03 -17.00
N ILE A 114 -6.12 4.70 -15.72
CA ILE A 114 -7.09 5.10 -14.68
C ILE A 114 -7.19 6.62 -14.61
N ARG A 115 -6.05 7.31 -14.54
CA ARG A 115 -5.98 8.78 -14.53
C ARG A 115 -6.65 9.38 -15.77
N LEU A 116 -6.44 8.75 -16.93
CA LEU A 116 -7.16 8.91 -18.20
C LEU A 116 -8.67 9.02 -18.04
N LEU A 117 -9.21 7.90 -17.60
CA LEU A 117 -10.63 7.61 -17.57
C LEU A 117 -11.35 8.44 -16.51
N GLN A 118 -10.69 8.78 -15.39
CA GLN A 118 -11.27 9.57 -14.31
C GLN A 118 -11.77 10.96 -14.73
N HIS A 119 -11.27 11.52 -15.85
CA HIS A 119 -11.73 12.82 -16.37
C HIS A 119 -13.16 12.77 -16.91
N PHE A 120 -13.58 11.66 -17.50
CA PHE A 120 -14.82 11.61 -18.28
C PHE A 120 -15.70 10.39 -18.00
N VAL A 121 -15.15 9.29 -17.50
CA VAL A 121 -15.95 8.10 -17.14
C VAL A 121 -16.82 8.43 -15.92
N ARG A 122 -18.11 8.20 -16.06
CA ARG A 122 -19.13 8.38 -15.03
C ARG A 122 -19.68 7.02 -14.61
N PRO A 123 -20.26 6.91 -13.40
CA PRO A 123 -20.95 5.69 -12.97
C PRO A 123 -22.05 5.21 -13.93
N ASP A 124 -22.68 6.14 -14.67
CA ASP A 124 -23.69 5.83 -15.69
C ASP A 124 -23.12 5.06 -16.89
N HIS A 125 -21.83 5.21 -17.23
CA HIS A 125 -21.20 4.44 -18.31
C HIS A 125 -20.87 2.98 -17.92
N LEU A 126 -20.93 2.68 -16.62
CA LEU A 126 -20.60 1.37 -16.05
C LEU A 126 -21.84 0.70 -15.43
N ASP A 127 -23.04 1.19 -15.75
CA ASP A 127 -24.32 0.69 -15.26
C ASP A 127 -24.43 0.64 -13.72
N VAL A 128 -23.71 1.52 -13.01
CA VAL A 128 -23.70 1.52 -11.54
C VAL A 128 -24.99 2.17 -11.01
N PRO A 129 -25.83 1.43 -10.26
CA PRO A 129 -27.06 1.96 -9.69
C PRO A 129 -26.79 3.14 -8.77
N ARG A 130 -27.64 4.17 -8.83
CA ARG A 130 -27.48 5.41 -8.03
C ARG A 130 -27.35 5.16 -6.53
N VAL A 131 -28.03 4.13 -6.01
CA VAL A 131 -27.99 3.74 -4.60
C VAL A 131 -26.65 3.18 -4.14
N LEU A 132 -25.80 2.73 -5.07
CA LEU A 132 -24.47 2.16 -4.80
C LEU A 132 -23.32 3.13 -5.12
N ARG A 133 -23.63 4.38 -5.52
CA ARG A 133 -22.62 5.35 -5.91
C ARG A 133 -21.91 5.91 -4.68
N ASN A 134 -20.61 5.67 -4.59
CA ASN A 134 -19.69 6.29 -3.64
C ASN A 134 -18.60 7.07 -4.39
N GLU A 135 -18.66 8.40 -4.35
CA GLU A 135 -17.73 9.32 -5.04
C GLU A 135 -16.25 8.99 -4.80
N ALA A 136 -15.89 8.48 -3.62
CA ALA A 136 -14.51 8.14 -3.30
C ALA A 136 -14.01 6.86 -4.00
N SER A 137 -14.91 5.94 -4.40
CA SER A 137 -14.54 4.60 -4.88
C SER A 137 -13.96 4.60 -6.28
N TRP A 138 -14.41 5.47 -7.18
CA TRP A 138 -13.91 5.54 -8.57
C TRP A 138 -12.82 6.61 -8.80
N LEU A 139 -12.54 7.43 -7.77
CA LEU A 139 -11.39 8.34 -7.75
C LEU A 139 -10.09 7.65 -7.30
N ALA A 140 -10.17 6.39 -6.87
CA ALA A 140 -9.00 5.65 -6.45
C ALA A 140 -8.14 5.27 -7.67
N ASN A 141 -6.85 5.61 -7.60
CA ASN A 141 -5.82 5.10 -8.49
C ASN A 141 -4.71 4.44 -7.64
N PRO A 142 -4.90 3.19 -7.20
CA PRO A 142 -3.96 2.54 -6.28
C PRO A 142 -2.56 2.40 -6.91
N PRO A 143 -1.49 2.77 -6.19
CA PRO A 143 -0.14 2.64 -6.72
C PRO A 143 0.22 1.17 -6.93
N GLN A 144 0.92 0.90 -8.03
CA GLN A 144 1.43 -0.44 -8.35
C GLN A 144 0.35 -1.53 -8.34
N LEU A 145 -0.84 -1.22 -8.87
CA LEU A 145 -2.00 -2.10 -8.83
C LEU A 145 -1.71 -3.49 -9.43
N HIS A 146 -1.07 -3.53 -10.60
CA HIS A 146 -0.76 -4.79 -11.30
C HIS A 146 0.19 -5.65 -10.44
N SER A 147 1.28 -5.04 -9.97
CA SER A 147 2.26 -5.74 -9.13
C SER A 147 1.66 -6.24 -7.81
N ASN A 148 0.75 -5.48 -7.19
CA ASN A 148 0.05 -5.91 -5.97
C ASN A 148 -0.83 -7.14 -6.22
N LEU A 149 -1.66 -7.12 -7.27
CA LEU A 149 -2.56 -8.23 -7.58
C LEU A 149 -1.78 -9.50 -7.95
N LYS A 150 -0.77 -9.38 -8.81
CA LYS A 150 0.13 -10.47 -9.18
C LYS A 150 0.86 -11.04 -7.95
N PHE A 151 1.37 -10.17 -7.07
CA PHE A 151 2.07 -10.60 -5.86
C PHE A 151 1.17 -11.39 -4.90
N ILE A 152 -0.06 -10.93 -4.67
CA ILE A 152 -1.03 -11.65 -3.83
C ILE A 152 -1.37 -13.00 -4.45
N GLN A 153 -1.65 -13.03 -5.75
CA GLN A 153 -2.01 -14.26 -6.47
C GLN A 153 -0.90 -15.32 -6.42
N LEU A 154 0.37 -14.90 -6.48
CA LEU A 154 1.51 -15.79 -6.50
C LEU A 154 1.98 -16.21 -5.09
N PHE A 155 2.04 -15.28 -4.13
CA PHE A 155 2.77 -15.50 -2.89
C PHE A 155 1.89 -15.67 -1.65
N ARG A 156 0.58 -15.39 -1.73
CA ARG A 156 -0.33 -15.73 -0.65
C ARG A 156 -0.54 -17.25 -0.61
N ARG A 157 -0.57 -17.84 0.59
CA ARG A 157 -0.86 -19.26 0.76
C ARG A 157 -2.21 -19.63 0.15
N GLN A 158 -2.21 -20.67 -0.68
CA GLN A 158 -3.40 -21.08 -1.43
C GLN A 158 -4.59 -21.45 -0.53
N SER A 159 -4.35 -22.04 0.64
CA SER A 159 -5.43 -22.37 1.60
C SER A 159 -6.14 -21.13 2.16
N LYS A 160 -5.58 -19.93 2.00
CA LYS A 160 -6.16 -18.64 2.41
C LYS A 160 -6.76 -17.86 1.24
N LEU A 161 -6.57 -18.32 0.01
CA LEU A 161 -7.20 -17.80 -1.20
C LEU A 161 -8.34 -18.75 -1.60
N VAL A 162 -9.39 -18.80 -0.79
CA VAL A 162 -10.59 -19.60 -1.06
C VAL A 162 -11.85 -18.79 -0.73
N SER A 163 -12.99 -19.16 -1.34
CA SER A 163 -14.30 -18.58 -1.04
C SER A 163 -14.35 -17.06 -1.26
N GLU A 164 -14.83 -16.27 -0.30
CA GLU A 164 -15.02 -14.82 -0.42
C GLU A 164 -13.72 -14.09 -0.79
N VAL A 165 -12.59 -14.49 -0.20
CA VAL A 165 -11.29 -13.85 -0.44
C VAL A 165 -10.84 -14.03 -1.89
N GLU A 166 -10.95 -15.24 -2.41
CA GLU A 166 -10.62 -15.57 -3.80
C GLU A 166 -11.59 -14.90 -4.79
N TYR A 167 -12.88 -14.84 -4.42
CA TYR A 167 -13.90 -14.16 -5.19
C TYR A 167 -13.58 -12.67 -5.35
N TYR A 168 -13.24 -11.97 -4.25
CA TYR A 168 -12.86 -10.57 -4.30
C TYR A 168 -11.58 -10.34 -5.12
N LEU A 169 -10.56 -11.18 -4.97
CA LEU A 169 -9.33 -11.09 -5.76
C LEU A 169 -9.61 -11.28 -7.26
N THR A 170 -10.45 -12.26 -7.61
CA THR A 170 -10.86 -12.51 -9.00
C THR A 170 -11.60 -11.31 -9.57
N ASN A 171 -12.50 -10.68 -8.79
CA ASN A 171 -13.18 -9.46 -9.21
C ASN A 171 -12.22 -8.30 -9.43
N LEU A 172 -11.19 -8.14 -8.58
CA LEU A 172 -10.17 -7.09 -8.74
C LEU A 172 -9.30 -7.31 -9.99
N ILE A 173 -8.84 -8.55 -10.23
CA ILE A 173 -8.11 -8.91 -11.46
C ILE A 173 -8.98 -8.69 -12.70
N SER A 174 -10.27 -9.03 -12.61
CA SER A 174 -11.24 -8.79 -13.69
C SER A 174 -11.41 -7.29 -13.95
N ALA A 175 -11.48 -6.48 -12.89
CA ALA A 175 -11.58 -5.02 -13.00
C ALA A 175 -10.31 -4.41 -13.60
N GLU A 176 -9.12 -4.83 -13.18
CA GLU A 176 -7.84 -4.42 -13.77
C GLU A 176 -7.81 -4.72 -15.28
N THR A 177 -8.21 -5.94 -15.66
CA THR A 177 -8.27 -6.38 -17.06
C THR A 177 -9.28 -5.55 -17.86
N PHE A 178 -10.44 -5.25 -17.28
CA PHE A 178 -11.46 -4.40 -17.90
C PHE A 178 -10.93 -2.99 -18.16
N ILE A 179 -10.33 -2.34 -17.16
CA ILE A 179 -9.77 -0.99 -17.29
C ILE A 179 -8.66 -0.94 -18.35
N THR A 180 -7.78 -1.95 -18.35
CA THR A 180 -6.69 -2.08 -19.33
C THR A 180 -7.20 -2.09 -20.77
N ASN A 181 -8.32 -2.79 -21.00
CA ASN A 181 -8.89 -3.05 -22.32
C ASN A 181 -10.09 -2.16 -22.68
N ILE A 182 -10.41 -1.16 -21.85
CA ILE A 182 -11.59 -0.32 -22.06
C ILE A 182 -11.49 0.47 -23.37
N ASN A 183 -12.62 0.52 -24.07
CA ASN A 183 -12.82 1.18 -25.36
C ASN A 183 -14.21 1.84 -25.41
N ALA A 184 -14.53 2.52 -26.52
CA ALA A 184 -15.78 3.25 -26.67
C ALA A 184 -17.03 2.37 -26.52
N SER A 185 -17.02 1.16 -27.11
CA SER A 185 -18.14 0.22 -27.03
C SER A 185 -18.36 -0.30 -25.61
N SER A 186 -17.30 -0.47 -24.82
CA SER A 186 -17.38 -0.87 -23.41
C SER A 186 -18.09 0.16 -22.54
N LEU A 187 -18.11 1.42 -22.97
CA LEU A 187 -18.74 2.55 -22.26
C LEU A 187 -20.03 3.02 -22.94
N SER A 188 -20.50 2.30 -23.96
CA SER A 188 -21.67 2.67 -24.77
C SER A 188 -21.61 4.10 -25.36
N MET A 189 -20.42 4.51 -25.83
CA MET A 189 -20.20 5.82 -26.47
C MET A 189 -19.64 5.67 -27.89
N GLU A 190 -19.71 6.74 -28.68
CA GLU A 190 -19.14 6.82 -30.01
C GLU A 190 -17.60 6.81 -29.96
N GLU A 191 -16.95 6.20 -30.96
CA GLU A 191 -15.48 6.12 -30.98
C GLU A 191 -14.83 7.50 -31.09
N SER A 192 -15.43 8.43 -31.85
CA SER A 192 -14.93 9.81 -31.94
C SER A 192 -14.98 10.52 -30.59
N GLU A 193 -16.09 10.37 -29.85
CA GLU A 193 -16.27 10.96 -28.53
C GLU A 193 -15.25 10.40 -27.53
N PHE A 194 -15.03 9.08 -27.52
CA PHE A 194 -14.04 8.45 -26.65
C PHE A 194 -12.62 8.98 -26.93
N GLN A 195 -12.23 9.10 -28.20
CA GLN A 195 -10.91 9.60 -28.57
C GLN A 195 -10.73 11.08 -28.20
N GLU A 196 -11.74 11.93 -28.44
CA GLU A 196 -11.73 13.34 -28.04
C GLU A 196 -11.61 13.50 -26.52
N ASN A 197 -12.35 12.72 -25.75
CA ASN A 197 -12.28 12.71 -24.29
C ASN A 197 -10.90 12.26 -23.79
N MET A 198 -10.35 11.19 -24.35
CA MET A 198 -9.00 10.70 -24.01
C MET A 198 -7.91 11.73 -24.35
N GLN A 199 -8.03 12.45 -25.47
CA GLN A 199 -7.09 13.52 -25.83
C GLN A 199 -7.20 14.73 -24.91
N SER A 200 -8.43 15.17 -24.62
CA SER A 200 -8.69 16.28 -23.69
C SER A 200 -8.14 15.97 -22.29
N ALA A 201 -8.32 14.73 -21.83
CA ALA A 201 -7.78 14.25 -20.56
C ALA A 201 -6.25 14.26 -20.54
N LYS A 202 -5.56 13.92 -21.66
CA LYS A 202 -4.09 14.00 -21.76
C LYS A 202 -3.60 15.44 -21.59
N ILE A 203 -4.24 16.39 -22.27
CA ILE A 203 -3.85 17.81 -22.24
C ILE A 203 -4.04 18.38 -20.83
N ALA A 204 -5.20 18.17 -20.20
CA ALA A 204 -5.47 18.62 -18.82
C ALA A 204 -4.43 18.08 -17.82
N ASN A 205 -3.98 16.87 -18.07
CA ASN A 205 -2.98 16.18 -17.28
C ASN A 205 -1.53 16.66 -17.52
N GLU A 206 -1.24 17.32 -18.64
CA GLU A 206 0.06 17.96 -18.93
C GLU A 206 0.12 19.39 -18.38
N GLU A 207 -1.00 20.11 -18.39
CA GLU A 207 -1.14 21.46 -17.82
C GLU A 207 -0.97 21.47 -16.29
N THR A 208 -1.46 20.44 -15.61
CA THR A 208 -1.29 20.26 -14.16
C THR A 208 0.16 19.99 -13.75
N VAL A 209 0.96 19.35 -14.61
CA VAL A 209 2.39 19.09 -14.38
C VAL A 209 3.25 20.33 -14.65
N THR A 210 2.87 21.17 -15.61
CA THR A 210 3.60 22.40 -15.96
C THR A 210 3.27 23.60 -15.06
N GLY A 211 2.08 23.63 -14.45
CA GLY A 211 1.65 24.67 -13.52
C GLY A 211 2.42 24.75 -12.18
N HIS A 212 3.15 23.69 -11.81
CA HIS A 212 3.99 23.68 -10.60
C HIS A 212 5.43 24.18 -10.81
N SER A 213 5.82 24.53 -12.04
CA SER A 213 7.18 25.00 -12.36
C SER A 213 7.37 26.53 -12.24
N SER A 214 6.31 27.33 -12.05
CA SER A 214 6.39 28.80 -12.15
C SER A 214 6.71 29.56 -10.85
N VAL A 215 6.91 28.88 -9.71
CA VAL A 215 7.16 29.55 -8.40
C VAL A 215 8.63 29.48 -7.94
N LEU A 216 9.53 28.84 -8.70
CA LEU A 216 10.97 28.83 -8.39
C LEU A 216 11.76 29.64 -9.43
N GLN A 217 11.56 30.95 -9.42
CA GLN A 217 12.58 31.89 -9.88
C GLN A 217 12.90 32.83 -8.73
N LEU A 218 13.88 32.44 -7.92
CA LEU A 218 14.79 33.35 -7.24
C LEU A 218 16.09 32.58 -6.94
N SER A 219 17.19 33.10 -7.50
CA SER A 219 18.62 32.78 -7.27
C SER A 219 19.16 31.43 -7.74
N GLU A 220 19.55 31.41 -9.03
CA GLU A 220 20.72 30.67 -9.50
C GLU A 220 21.97 31.32 -8.86
N ASP A 221 22.61 30.63 -7.92
CA ASP A 221 24.05 30.72 -7.60
C ASP A 221 24.35 29.89 -6.33
N ASP A 222 24.42 28.56 -6.48
CA ASP A 222 25.48 27.73 -5.88
C ASP A 222 25.32 26.27 -6.33
N ALA A 223 25.89 25.97 -7.49
CA ALA A 223 26.07 24.59 -7.94
C ALA A 223 27.33 24.01 -7.30
N THR A 224 27.16 23.22 -6.24
CA THR A 224 28.23 22.28 -5.79
C THR A 224 27.82 20.84 -6.08
N THR A 225 28.18 20.39 -7.28
CA THR A 225 28.17 18.99 -7.70
C THR A 225 29.13 18.17 -6.82
N MET A 226 28.63 17.12 -6.15
CA MET A 226 29.47 16.03 -5.67
C MET A 226 28.96 14.68 -6.19
N ARG A 227 29.75 14.16 -7.12
CA ARG A 227 29.61 12.87 -7.80
C ARG A 227 30.27 11.78 -6.96
N ARG A 228 29.54 10.74 -6.54
CA ARG A 228 30.13 9.43 -6.25
C ARG A 228 29.13 8.28 -6.52
N HIS A 229 29.26 7.72 -7.73
CA HIS A 229 29.00 6.34 -8.15
C HIS A 229 27.63 5.68 -7.89
N GLY A 230 26.65 6.02 -8.73
CA GLY A 230 26.18 5.11 -9.79
C GLY A 230 25.05 4.12 -9.50
N LYS A 231 23.80 4.58 -9.45
CA LYS A 231 22.76 4.37 -10.49
C LYS A 231 21.51 5.17 -10.13
N GLU A 232 21.11 6.06 -11.03
CA GLU A 232 19.98 6.98 -10.89
C GLU A 232 18.65 6.23 -10.83
N ILE A 233 17.80 6.59 -9.86
CA ILE A 233 16.35 6.43 -9.99
C ILE A 233 15.73 7.76 -9.53
N HIS A 234 15.24 8.50 -10.52
CA HIS A 234 14.27 9.57 -10.31
C HIS A 234 13.00 8.94 -9.72
N VAL A 235 12.72 9.22 -8.44
CA VAL A 235 11.39 8.99 -7.87
C VAL A 235 10.70 10.33 -7.76
N ASN A 236 9.78 10.54 -8.70
CA ASN A 236 8.81 11.62 -8.67
C ASN A 236 7.86 11.37 -7.49
N LEU A 237 7.69 12.39 -6.66
CA LEU A 237 7.30 12.30 -5.26
C LEU A 237 5.82 12.65 -5.10
N GLU A 238 4.93 11.65 -5.19
CA GLU A 238 3.55 11.76 -4.71
C GLU A 238 3.12 10.43 -4.07
N GLY A 239 2.94 10.44 -2.75
CA GLY A 239 2.34 9.32 -2.01
C GLY A 239 3.28 8.66 -1.01
N CYS A 240 3.15 9.09 0.25
CA CYS A 240 3.63 8.40 1.46
C CYS A 240 5.14 8.11 1.54
N LEU A 241 5.89 9.04 2.13
CA LEU A 241 7.22 8.74 2.62
C LEU A 241 7.28 9.09 4.12
N TYR A 242 7.37 8.08 4.98
CA TYR A 242 8.00 8.22 6.29
C TYR A 242 9.47 7.81 6.12
N PRO A 243 10.33 8.66 5.52
CA PRO A 243 11.65 8.28 5.01
C PRO A 243 12.57 7.67 6.06
N PHE A 244 12.30 7.92 7.33
CA PHE A 244 13.12 7.49 8.46
C PHE A 244 12.45 6.41 9.34
N MET A 245 11.24 5.94 9.00
CA MET A 245 10.47 5.03 9.87
C MET A 245 11.12 3.65 10.07
N GLY A 246 11.94 3.23 9.10
CA GLY A 246 12.68 1.97 9.14
C GLY A 246 14.18 2.12 9.36
N SER A 247 14.69 3.35 9.53
CA SER A 247 16.13 3.61 9.67
C SER A 247 16.57 3.40 11.11
N GLU A 248 17.72 2.74 11.30
CA GLU A 248 18.35 2.68 12.61
C GLU A 248 19.14 3.98 12.90
N ALA A 249 19.27 4.38 14.16
CA ALA A 249 19.97 5.62 14.53
C ALA A 249 21.43 5.71 14.04
N LYS A 250 22.06 4.56 13.75
CA LYS A 250 23.43 4.47 13.24
C LYS A 250 23.54 4.71 11.72
N GLU A 251 22.41 4.69 11.02
CA GLU A 251 22.30 4.83 9.56
C GLU A 251 21.97 6.27 9.15
N LEU A 252 21.68 7.16 10.12
CA LEU A 252 21.34 8.56 9.90
C LEU A 252 22.61 9.41 9.81
N THR A 253 22.73 10.19 8.73
CA THR A 253 23.76 11.23 8.63
C THR A 253 23.36 12.47 9.43
N THR A 254 24.31 13.40 9.64
CA THR A 254 24.04 14.66 10.35
C THR A 254 23.02 15.54 9.61
N GLU A 255 22.88 15.40 8.29
CA GLU A 255 21.85 16.09 7.49
C GLU A 255 20.47 15.44 7.67
N ASP A 256 20.42 14.10 7.73
CA ASP A 256 19.17 13.35 7.95
C ASP A 256 18.55 13.68 9.31
N VAL A 257 19.38 13.88 10.33
CA VAL A 257 18.92 14.30 11.67
C VAL A 257 18.28 15.68 11.63
N GLN A 258 18.80 16.61 10.82
CA GLN A 258 18.18 17.93 10.64
C GLN A 258 16.85 17.83 9.90
N GLN A 259 16.77 16.97 8.88
CA GLN A 259 15.54 16.72 8.16
C GLN A 259 14.48 16.04 9.04
N LEU A 260 14.86 15.08 9.87
CA LEU A 260 14.00 14.42 10.84
C LEU A 260 13.45 15.43 11.86
N LEU A 261 14.29 16.34 12.36
CA LEU A 261 13.86 17.40 13.27
C LEU A 261 12.84 18.34 12.61
N ARG A 262 13.06 18.73 11.34
CA ARG A 262 12.10 19.54 10.58
C ARG A 262 10.75 18.83 10.43
N LEU A 263 10.76 17.54 10.08
CA LEU A 263 9.53 16.74 9.95
C LEU A 263 8.80 16.60 11.28
N TYR A 264 9.54 16.32 12.37
CA TYR A 264 8.97 16.25 13.71
C TYR A 264 8.30 17.58 14.10
N GLN A 265 8.96 18.71 13.88
CA GLN A 265 8.41 20.03 14.15
C GLN A 265 7.13 20.30 13.33
N GLN A 266 7.09 19.90 12.06
CA GLN A 266 5.88 20.02 11.24
C GLN A 266 4.71 19.18 11.77
N VAL A 267 4.97 17.93 12.16
CA VAL A 267 3.95 17.04 12.74
C VAL A 267 3.41 17.62 14.04
N VAL A 268 4.30 18.04 14.95
CA VAL A 268 3.90 18.65 16.23
C VAL A 268 3.13 19.93 16.01
N THR A 269 3.52 20.76 15.03
CA THR A 269 2.82 22.01 14.70
C THR A 269 1.41 21.71 14.19
N ARG A 270 1.27 20.78 13.25
CA ARG A 270 -0.04 20.36 12.71
C ARG A 270 -0.94 19.76 13.79
N TYR A 271 -0.39 18.89 14.63
CA TYR A 271 -1.14 18.30 15.74
C TYR A 271 -1.57 19.37 16.75
N THR A 272 -0.67 20.28 17.14
CA THR A 272 -0.98 21.38 18.06
C THR A 272 -2.05 22.32 17.51
N MET A 273 -1.99 22.64 16.21
CA MET A 273 -3.02 23.43 15.53
C MET A 273 -4.36 22.70 15.54
N LEU A 274 -4.37 21.39 15.27
CA LEU A 274 -5.56 20.56 15.32
C LEU A 274 -6.15 20.52 16.74
N THR A 275 -5.34 20.26 17.78
CA THR A 275 -5.81 20.25 19.17
C THR A 275 -6.40 21.59 19.59
N LYS A 276 -5.79 22.71 19.17
CA LYS A 276 -6.33 24.06 19.42
C LYS A 276 -7.64 24.31 18.67
N ALA A 277 -7.77 23.82 17.44
CA ALA A 277 -9.01 23.92 16.67
C ALA A 277 -10.13 23.08 17.32
N LEU A 278 -9.83 21.87 17.76
CA LEU A 278 -10.78 20.98 18.43
C LEU A 278 -11.23 21.52 19.79
N ALA A 279 -10.31 22.11 20.57
CA ALA A 279 -10.64 22.77 21.83
C ALA A 279 -11.58 23.98 21.63
N ARG A 280 -11.43 24.72 20.53
CA ARG A 280 -12.32 25.84 20.16
C ARG A 280 -13.70 25.38 19.70
N LEU A 281 -13.81 24.16 19.18
CA LEU A 281 -15.06 23.55 18.73
C LEU A 281 -15.79 22.79 19.85
N SER A 282 -15.23 22.75 21.07
CA SER A 282 -15.79 22.04 22.23
C SER A 282 -16.13 20.56 21.95
N LEU A 283 -15.39 19.93 21.03
CA LEU A 283 -15.56 18.53 20.66
C LEU A 283 -14.68 17.66 21.56
N HIS A 284 -15.28 16.66 22.21
CA HIS A 284 -14.54 15.65 22.95
C HIS A 284 -14.11 14.48 22.07
N GLU A 285 -13.01 13.82 22.45
CA GLU A 285 -12.36 12.73 21.71
C GLU A 285 -13.32 11.59 21.33
N GLU A 286 -14.30 11.29 22.20
CA GLU A 286 -15.33 10.28 21.95
C GLU A 286 -16.32 10.67 20.84
N GLN A 287 -16.62 11.96 20.68
CA GLN A 287 -17.49 12.45 19.60
C GLN A 287 -16.77 12.41 18.24
N LEU A 288 -15.46 12.65 18.20
CA LEU A 288 -14.65 12.50 16.99
C LEU A 288 -14.62 11.05 16.50
N LEU A 289 -14.46 10.09 17.41
CA LEU A 289 -14.51 8.66 17.09
C LEU A 289 -15.88 8.22 16.55
N HIS A 290 -16.97 8.84 17.02
CA HIS A 290 -18.31 8.57 16.52
C HIS A 290 -18.57 9.25 15.16
N ILE A 291 -18.08 10.47 14.96
CA ILE A 291 -18.20 11.21 13.69
C ILE A 291 -17.32 10.59 12.59
N MET A 292 -16.16 10.04 12.94
CA MET A 292 -15.28 9.33 11.98
C MET A 292 -15.86 7.98 11.52
N LYS A 293 -16.82 7.41 12.26
CA LYS A 293 -17.59 6.23 11.83
C LYS A 293 -18.75 6.58 10.89
N ASP A 294 -19.12 7.85 10.79
CA ASP A 294 -20.20 8.34 9.92
C ASP A 294 -19.62 9.19 8.76
N PRO A 295 -19.65 8.69 7.51
CA PRO A 295 -19.04 9.37 6.37
C PRO A 295 -19.58 10.79 6.12
N ALA A 296 -20.85 11.04 6.44
CA ALA A 296 -21.51 12.33 6.22
C ALA A 296 -21.16 13.37 7.30
N GLY A 297 -20.97 12.95 8.55
CA GLY A 297 -20.54 13.84 9.64
C GLY A 297 -19.08 14.28 9.49
N SER A 298 -18.24 13.43 8.91
CA SER A 298 -16.81 13.68 8.67
C SER A 298 -16.58 14.78 7.61
N THR A 299 -17.39 14.82 6.55
CA THR A 299 -17.30 15.85 5.49
C THR A 299 -17.81 17.21 5.94
N GLU A 300 -18.91 17.27 6.70
CA GLU A 300 -19.43 18.51 7.26
C GLU A 300 -18.45 19.11 8.29
N LEU A 301 -17.86 18.25 9.14
CA LEU A 301 -16.86 18.65 10.12
C LEU A 301 -15.55 19.10 9.46
N LYS A 302 -15.09 18.44 8.39
CA LYS A 302 -13.93 18.88 7.61
C LYS A 302 -14.14 20.28 7.03
N LYS A 303 -15.31 20.54 6.43
CA LYS A 303 -15.65 21.87 5.89
C LYS A 303 -15.71 22.94 6.98
N GLU A 304 -16.29 22.65 8.15
CA GLU A 304 -16.35 23.62 9.25
C GLU A 304 -14.96 23.88 9.86
N ILE A 305 -14.10 22.85 9.98
CA ILE A 305 -12.72 23.01 10.42
C ILE A 305 -11.92 23.86 9.43
N GLU A 306 -12.02 23.60 8.11
CA GLU A 306 -11.32 24.36 7.08
C GLU A 306 -11.77 25.83 7.00
N LYS A 307 -13.08 26.07 7.12
CA LYS A 307 -13.66 27.41 7.16
C LYS A 307 -13.16 28.21 8.37
N ARG A 308 -13.12 27.60 9.55
CA ARG A 308 -12.70 28.27 10.80
C ARG A 308 -11.19 28.46 10.90
N ILE A 309 -10.39 27.63 10.23
CA ILE A 309 -8.94 27.84 10.08
C ILE A 309 -8.68 29.09 9.22
N HIS A 310 -9.46 29.32 8.16
CA HIS A 310 -9.34 30.52 7.31
C HIS A 310 -9.85 31.80 7.98
N GLU A 311 -10.94 31.72 8.77
CA GLU A 311 -11.48 32.88 9.49
C GLU A 311 -10.59 33.35 10.65
N GLY A 312 -9.67 32.52 11.15
CA GLY A 312 -8.74 32.83 12.24
C GLY A 312 -7.37 33.40 11.82
N ALA A 313 -7.14 33.63 10.52
CA ALA A 313 -5.88 34.17 9.98
C ALA A 313 -5.92 35.69 9.74
N LYS A 314 -6.87 36.41 10.35
CA LYS A 314 -6.97 37.87 10.32
C LYS A 314 -6.84 38.49 11.70
#